data_AF-A0A526YID4-F1
#
_entry.id   AF-A0A526YID4-F1
#
_cell.length_a   1.000
_cell.length_b   1.000
_cell.length_c   1.000
_cell.angle_alpha   90.00
_cell.angle_beta   90.00
_cell.angle_gamma   90.00
#
_symmetry.space_group_name_H-M   'P 1'
#
loop_
_entity.id
_entity.type
_entity.pdbx_description
1 polymer ?
#
loop_
_entity_poly.entity_id
_entity_poly.type
_entity_poly.pdbx_seq_one_letter_code
_entity_poly.pdbx_strand_id
1 'polypeptide(L)'
;DLMKLEIERPAHLVDISRLPLDRIEETAAGGLRVGAQVRNSDLAADPRVRSRYPMLTQALLAGASGQIRNRASTSGNLLQRTRCPYFYDRSMPCNKREQGSGCAALQGFNRMHAVLGASQACIAVHPSDMAVAMAGLDARIETISPGGGTRT
;
A
#
# COMPACT_ATOMS: atom_id res chain seq x y z
N ASP A 1 4.45 -10.97 -6.36
CA ASP A 1 5.85 -11.36 -6.66
C ASP A 1 6.60 -11.85 -5.43
N LEU A 2 6.47 -11.19 -4.27
CA LEU A 2 7.20 -11.54 -3.06
C LEU A 2 7.12 -13.02 -2.65
N MET A 3 5.98 -13.69 -2.82
CA MET A 3 5.86 -15.13 -2.58
C MET A 3 6.62 -15.99 -3.59
N LYS A 4 6.70 -15.58 -4.87
CA LYS A 4 7.50 -16.28 -5.90
C LYS A 4 8.99 -16.24 -5.57
N LEU A 5 9.44 -15.13 -4.96
CA LEU A 5 10.80 -14.95 -4.47
C LEU A 5 10.99 -15.54 -3.06
N GLU A 6 9.94 -16.09 -2.45
CA GLU A 6 9.88 -16.56 -1.06
C GLU A 6 10.32 -15.52 -0.02
N ILE A 7 10.11 -14.24 -0.31
CA ILE A 7 10.25 -13.17 0.70
C ILE A 7 9.07 -13.21 1.67
N GLU A 8 7.86 -13.45 1.14
CA GLU A 8 6.67 -13.77 1.93
C GLU A 8 6.44 -15.28 1.84
N ARG A 9 6.42 -15.97 2.99
CA ARG A 9 6.29 -17.43 3.07
C ARG A 9 5.12 -17.83 3.99
N PRO A 10 3.89 -17.39 3.72
CA PRO A 10 2.76 -17.73 4.57
C PRO A 10 2.43 -19.23 4.47
N ALA A 11 2.12 -19.86 5.61
CA ALA A 11 1.62 -21.25 5.63
C ALA A 11 0.18 -21.35 5.09
N HIS A 12 -0.60 -20.27 5.19
CA HIS A 12 -1.98 -20.19 4.75
C HIS A 12 -2.27 -18.86 4.07
N LEU A 13 -3.13 -18.90 3.04
CA LEU A 13 -3.68 -17.71 2.40
C LEU A 13 -5.19 -17.68 2.61
N VAL A 14 -5.71 -16.54 3.07
CA VAL A 14 -7.14 -16.30 3.24
C VAL A 14 -7.59 -15.32 2.16
N ASP A 15 -8.49 -15.76 1.29
CA ASP A 15 -9.06 -14.90 0.26
C ASP A 15 -10.21 -14.05 0.83
N ILE A 16 -10.00 -12.73 0.88
CA ILE A 16 -10.99 -11.75 1.33
C ILE A 16 -11.78 -11.12 0.17
N SER A 17 -11.56 -11.55 -1.08
CA SER A 17 -12.10 -10.90 -2.27
C SER A 17 -13.61 -11.02 -2.44
N ARG A 18 -14.25 -11.95 -1.72
CA ARG A 18 -15.71 -12.18 -1.77
C ARG A 18 -16.45 -11.56 -0.59
N LEU A 19 -15.73 -10.92 0.34
CA LEU A 19 -16.36 -10.18 1.42
C LEU A 19 -16.92 -8.85 0.90
N PRO A 20 -18.02 -8.32 1.47
CA PRO A 20 -18.67 -7.09 1.02
C PRO A 20 -17.89 -5.83 1.46
N LEU A 21 -16.62 -5.77 1.10
CA LEU A 21 -15.66 -4.73 1.46
C LEU A 21 -15.27 -3.87 0.25
N ASP A 22 -16.08 -3.86 -0.81
CA ASP A 22 -15.80 -3.30 -2.13
C ASP A 22 -16.71 -2.11 -2.50
N ARG A 23 -17.37 -1.50 -1.52
CA ARG A 23 -18.25 -0.35 -1.71
C ARG A 23 -17.56 0.98 -1.50
N ILE A 24 -18.06 2.01 -2.17
CA ILE A 24 -17.73 3.42 -1.92
C ILE A 24 -19.02 4.10 -1.46
N GLU A 25 -19.05 4.52 -0.20
CA GLU A 25 -20.27 4.98 0.48
C GLU A 25 -20.08 6.42 0.96
N GLU A 26 -21.14 7.22 0.93
CA GLU A 26 -21.12 8.52 1.60
C GLU A 26 -21.24 8.32 3.10
N THR A 27 -20.54 9.16 3.87
CA THR A 27 -20.69 9.18 5.32
C THR A 27 -21.65 10.28 5.75
N ALA A 28 -22.29 10.11 6.91
CA ALA A 28 -23.16 11.14 7.49
C ALA A 28 -22.43 12.48 7.75
N ALA A 29 -21.10 12.44 7.88
CA ALA A 29 -20.25 13.62 8.01
C ALA A 29 -19.92 14.30 6.66
N GLY A 30 -20.51 13.85 5.56
CA GLY A 30 -20.25 14.41 4.22
C GLY A 30 -18.91 13.98 3.62
N GLY A 31 -18.32 12.88 4.10
CA GLY A 31 -17.11 12.27 3.55
C GLY A 31 -17.41 11.06 2.66
N LEU A 32 -16.36 10.28 2.35
CA LEU A 32 -16.49 8.96 1.72
C LEU A 32 -15.87 7.89 2.61
N ARG A 33 -16.53 6.75 2.68
CA ARG A 33 -16.00 5.51 3.22
C ARG A 33 -15.68 4.58 2.05
N VAL A 34 -14.40 4.28 1.88
CA VAL A 34 -13.90 3.45 0.78
C VAL A 34 -13.59 2.07 1.33
N GLY A 35 -14.28 1.06 0.83
CA GLY A 35 -14.06 -0.33 1.20
C GLY A 35 -12.63 -0.80 0.87
N ALA A 36 -12.11 -1.66 1.74
CA ALA A 36 -10.75 -2.22 1.63
C ALA A 36 -10.49 -2.97 0.31
N GLN A 37 -11.53 -3.56 -0.28
CA GLN A 37 -11.49 -4.37 -1.51
C GLN A 37 -11.92 -3.61 -2.77
N VAL A 38 -12.26 -2.32 -2.68
CA VAL A 38 -12.51 -1.48 -3.86
C VAL A 38 -11.28 -1.52 -4.77
N ARG A 39 -11.47 -1.73 -6.07
CA ARG A 39 -10.36 -1.76 -7.03
C ARG A 39 -9.83 -0.36 -7.26
N ASN A 40 -8.53 -0.24 -7.45
CA ASN A 40 -7.89 1.05 -7.74
C ASN A 40 -8.51 1.74 -8.97
N SER A 41 -8.83 0.97 -10.02
CA SER A 41 -9.48 1.52 -11.22
C SER A 41 -10.88 2.05 -10.94
N ASP A 42 -11.68 1.31 -10.16
CA ASP A 42 -13.05 1.70 -9.82
C ASP A 42 -13.04 2.93 -8.91
N LEU A 43 -12.13 2.97 -7.93
CA LEU A 43 -11.94 4.12 -7.06
C LEU A 43 -11.53 5.37 -7.84
N ALA A 44 -10.62 5.23 -8.81
CA ALA A 44 -10.20 6.34 -9.65
C ALA A 44 -11.33 6.83 -10.58
N ALA A 45 -12.22 5.92 -11.00
CA ALA A 45 -13.31 6.21 -11.92
C ALA A 45 -14.59 6.73 -11.23
N ASP A 46 -14.76 6.52 -9.92
CA ASP A 46 -15.95 6.93 -9.17
C ASP A 46 -16.19 8.45 -9.33
N PRO A 47 -17.39 8.88 -9.80
CA PRO A 47 -17.67 10.29 -10.05
C PRO A 47 -17.51 11.20 -8.82
N ARG A 48 -17.80 10.67 -7.62
CA ARG A 48 -17.66 11.43 -6.36
C ARG A 48 -16.20 11.61 -6.01
N VAL A 49 -15.36 10.59 -6.24
CA VAL A 49 -13.90 10.68 -6.04
C VAL A 49 -13.29 11.67 -7.03
N ARG A 50 -13.67 11.57 -8.32
CA ARG A 50 -13.17 12.48 -9.36
C ARG A 50 -13.51 13.94 -9.11
N SER A 51 -14.71 14.21 -8.60
CA SER A 51 -15.20 15.58 -8.37
C SER A 51 -14.74 16.16 -7.03
N ARG A 52 -14.82 15.39 -5.94
CA ARG A 52 -14.57 15.88 -4.57
C ARG A 52 -13.16 15.60 -4.07
N TYR A 53 -12.50 14.57 -4.61
CA TYR A 53 -11.16 14.12 -4.19
C TYR A 53 -10.22 13.92 -5.39
N PRO A 54 -10.10 14.90 -6.32
CA PRO A 54 -9.38 14.72 -7.58
C PRO A 54 -7.91 14.32 -7.38
N MET A 55 -7.26 14.74 -6.28
CA MET A 55 -5.91 14.32 -5.93
C MET A 55 -5.78 12.80 -5.81
N LEU A 56 -6.78 12.13 -5.24
CA LEU A 56 -6.80 10.66 -5.12
C LEU A 56 -6.92 9.99 -6.49
N THR A 57 -7.79 10.49 -7.37
CA THR A 57 -7.88 10.01 -8.76
C THR A 57 -6.54 10.16 -9.48
N GLN A 58 -5.90 11.32 -9.40
CA GLN A 58 -4.62 11.55 -10.08
C GLN A 58 -3.52 10.62 -9.58
N ALA A 59 -3.40 10.46 -8.26
CA ALA A 59 -2.42 9.56 -7.66
C ALA A 59 -2.64 8.09 -8.09
N LEU A 60 -3.90 7.64 -8.11
CA LEU A 60 -4.23 6.30 -8.59
C LEU A 60 -3.88 6.09 -10.06
N LEU A 61 -4.15 7.07 -10.93
CA LEU A 61 -3.92 6.95 -12.38
C LEU A 61 -2.44 7.08 -12.77
N ALA A 62 -1.64 7.84 -12.01
CA ALA A 62 -0.21 7.97 -12.21
C ALA A 62 0.57 6.68 -11.89
N GLY A 63 0.08 5.88 -10.94
CA GLY A 63 0.73 4.66 -10.47
C GLY A 63 0.39 3.42 -11.30
N ALA A 64 1.39 2.59 -11.58
CA ALA A 64 1.26 1.27 -12.22
C ALA A 64 0.58 1.29 -13.62
N SER A 65 0.18 0.11 -14.10
CA SER A 65 -0.56 -0.06 -15.36
C SER A 65 -2.05 -0.30 -15.12
N GLY A 66 -2.87 -0.16 -16.17
CA GLY A 66 -4.31 -0.45 -16.08
C GLY A 66 -4.61 -1.89 -15.64
N GLN A 67 -3.83 -2.87 -16.11
CA GLN A 67 -3.99 -4.28 -15.72
C GLN A 67 -3.77 -4.49 -14.22
N ILE A 68 -2.75 -3.82 -13.65
CA ILE A 68 -2.46 -3.90 -12.22
C ILE A 68 -3.56 -3.17 -11.43
N ARG A 69 -3.98 -1.98 -11.86
CA ARG A 69 -5.03 -1.22 -11.17
C ARG A 69 -6.40 -1.92 -11.16
N ASN A 70 -6.71 -2.70 -12.20
CA ASN A 70 -7.92 -3.51 -12.25
C ASN A 70 -7.92 -4.64 -11.22
N ARG A 71 -6.77 -4.99 -10.64
CA ARG A 71 -6.62 -6.07 -9.64
C ARG A 71 -6.28 -5.56 -8.25
N ALA A 72 -5.47 -4.50 -8.14
CA ALA A 72 -5.09 -3.89 -6.89
C ALA A 72 -6.32 -3.36 -6.13
N SER A 73 -6.39 -3.64 -4.84
CA SER A 73 -7.42 -3.10 -3.94
C SER A 73 -6.87 -1.96 -3.09
N THR A 74 -7.75 -1.15 -2.50
CA THR A 74 -7.41 -0.07 -1.59
C THR A 74 -6.48 -0.53 -0.46
N SER A 75 -6.83 -1.58 0.28
CA SER A 75 -6.00 -2.09 1.38
C SER A 75 -4.68 -2.68 0.87
N GLY A 76 -4.70 -3.42 -0.23
CA GLY A 76 -3.51 -4.00 -0.83
C GLY A 76 -2.53 -2.93 -1.34
N ASN A 77 -3.03 -1.79 -1.80
CA ASN A 77 -2.21 -0.65 -2.22
C ASN A 77 -1.53 0.02 -1.02
N LEU A 78 -2.25 0.22 0.09
CA LEU A 78 -1.67 0.74 1.33
C LEU A 78 -0.63 -0.20 1.95
N LEU A 79 -0.83 -1.52 1.83
CA LEU A 79 0.04 -2.54 2.42
C LEU A 79 1.17 -3.00 1.49
N GLN A 80 1.37 -2.34 0.35
CA GLN A 80 2.45 -2.73 -0.56
C GLN A 80 3.83 -2.48 0.06
N ARG A 81 4.77 -3.39 -0.21
CA ARG A 81 6.13 -3.27 0.32
C ARG A 81 7.02 -2.44 -0.61
N THR A 82 8.15 -1.99 -0.06
CA THR A 82 9.18 -1.20 -0.77
C THR A 82 9.68 -1.88 -2.05
N ARG A 83 10.20 -1.09 -3.00
CA ARG A 83 10.85 -1.54 -4.23
C ARG A 83 12.39 -1.55 -4.16
N CYS A 84 12.96 -1.43 -2.95
CA CYS A 84 14.41 -1.54 -2.72
C CYS A 84 14.98 -2.83 -3.37
N PRO A 85 15.99 -2.76 -4.25
CA PRO A 85 16.53 -3.94 -4.93
C PRO A 85 17.16 -4.93 -3.94
N TYR A 86 17.81 -4.44 -2.89
CA TYR A 86 18.41 -5.27 -1.83
C TYR A 86 17.36 -5.99 -0.97
N PHE A 87 16.15 -5.43 -0.87
CA PHE A 87 15.04 -6.12 -0.22
C PHE A 87 14.56 -7.31 -1.05
N TYR A 88 14.52 -7.13 -2.38
CA TYR A 88 14.11 -8.16 -3.35
C TYR A 88 15.16 -9.26 -3.57
N ASP A 89 16.45 -8.93 -3.52
CA ASP A 89 17.53 -9.90 -3.62
C ASP A 89 17.81 -10.53 -2.24
N ARG A 90 17.52 -11.83 -2.12
CA ARG A 90 17.70 -12.57 -0.88
C ARG A 90 19.15 -12.84 -0.51
N SER A 91 20.09 -12.70 -1.45
CA SER A 91 21.53 -12.84 -1.19
C SER A 91 22.15 -11.60 -0.53
N MET A 92 21.42 -10.48 -0.50
CA MET A 92 21.92 -9.20 -0.02
C MET A 92 21.50 -8.88 1.43
N PRO A 93 22.36 -8.26 2.26
CA PRO A 93 22.00 -7.79 3.60
C PRO A 93 20.79 -6.86 3.63
N CYS A 94 19.74 -7.20 4.40
CA CYS A 94 18.53 -6.38 4.50
C CYS A 94 17.76 -6.56 5.83
N ASN A 95 17.92 -5.59 6.74
CA ASN A 95 17.21 -5.52 8.03
C ASN A 95 15.69 -5.60 7.92
N LYS A 96 15.10 -5.14 6.80
CA LYS A 96 13.65 -5.19 6.59
C LYS A 96 13.16 -6.62 6.29
N ARG A 97 14.04 -7.51 5.84
CA ARG A 97 13.76 -8.94 5.60
C ARG A 97 14.21 -9.80 6.77
N GLU A 98 15.41 -9.54 7.30
CA GLU A 98 16.00 -10.26 8.42
C GLU A 98 16.67 -9.27 9.38
N GLN A 99 16.08 -9.10 10.56
CA GLN A 99 16.52 -8.12 11.54
C GLN A 99 17.96 -8.39 12.00
N GLY A 100 18.82 -7.37 11.96
CA GLY A 100 20.23 -7.47 12.35
C GLY A 100 21.18 -7.82 11.21
N SER A 101 20.68 -8.23 10.04
CA SER A 101 21.53 -8.56 8.88
C SER A 101 22.23 -7.34 8.26
N GLY A 102 21.80 -6.11 8.58
CA GLY A 102 22.35 -4.86 8.03
C GLY A 102 21.54 -4.30 6.86
N CYS A 103 21.91 -3.13 6.36
CA CYS A 103 21.23 -2.49 5.22
C CYS A 103 22.22 -2.22 4.09
N ALA A 104 22.24 -3.10 3.08
CA ALA A 104 23.13 -2.96 1.92
C ALA A 104 22.89 -1.66 1.13
N ALA A 105 21.70 -1.08 1.21
CA ALA A 105 21.38 0.17 0.54
C ALA A 105 22.13 1.38 1.11
N LEU A 106 22.55 1.39 2.39
CA LEU A 106 23.15 2.58 3.02
C LEU A 106 24.43 3.04 2.30
N GLN A 107 25.31 2.10 1.98
CA GLN A 107 26.59 2.35 1.31
C GLN A 107 26.61 1.78 -0.12
N GLY A 108 25.45 1.34 -0.61
CA GLY A 108 25.27 0.79 -1.96
C GLY A 108 24.53 1.74 -2.89
N PHE A 109 23.82 1.18 -3.87
CA PHE A 109 22.99 1.93 -4.78
C PHE A 109 21.74 2.48 -4.07
N ASN A 110 21.79 3.76 -3.70
CA ASN A 110 20.75 4.42 -2.92
C ASN A 110 19.95 5.49 -3.67
N ARG A 111 20.10 5.62 -5.00
CA ARG A 111 19.44 6.67 -5.81
C ARG A 111 17.92 6.78 -5.60
N MET A 112 17.23 5.66 -5.38
CA MET A 112 15.77 5.59 -5.20
C MET A 112 15.32 5.48 -3.72
N HIS A 113 16.22 5.72 -2.77
CA HIS A 113 15.96 5.55 -1.34
C HIS A 113 15.61 6.88 -0.65
N ALA A 114 15.14 6.76 0.60
CA ALA A 114 14.60 7.88 1.35
C ALA A 114 15.70 8.89 1.72
N VAL A 115 15.39 10.17 1.54
CA VAL A 115 16.19 11.31 2.03
C VAL A 115 15.67 11.89 3.35
N LEU A 116 14.44 11.56 3.73
CA LEU A 116 13.77 12.00 4.96
C LEU A 116 13.16 10.80 5.69
N GLY A 117 13.10 10.87 7.02
CA GLY A 117 12.50 9.82 7.86
C GLY A 117 13.23 8.47 7.84
N ALA A 118 14.47 8.46 7.33
CA ALA A 118 15.32 7.28 7.25
C ALA A 118 16.02 7.01 8.60
N SER A 119 16.53 5.79 8.77
CA SER A 119 17.38 5.43 9.92
C SER A 119 18.60 4.62 9.47
N GLN A 120 19.56 4.45 10.39
CA GLN A 120 20.72 3.56 10.18
C GLN A 120 20.32 2.08 10.00
N ALA A 121 19.07 1.71 10.34
CA ALA A 121 18.60 0.35 10.13
C ALA A 121 18.01 0.15 8.73
N CYS A 122 17.38 1.16 8.13
CA CYS A 122 16.74 1.05 6.83
C CYS A 122 16.42 2.42 6.21
N ILE A 123 16.72 2.57 4.92
CA ILE A 123 16.46 3.80 4.15
C ILE A 123 15.41 3.60 3.03
N ALA A 124 14.58 2.56 3.14
CA ALA A 124 13.58 2.22 2.12
C ALA A 124 12.38 3.18 2.11
N VAL A 125 11.91 3.54 0.91
CA VAL A 125 10.69 4.33 0.71
C VAL A 125 9.43 3.45 0.65
N HIS A 126 8.28 4.06 1.00
CA HIS A 126 6.97 3.52 0.67
C HIS A 126 6.59 3.91 -0.76
N PRO A 127 6.27 2.98 -1.66
CA PRO A 127 6.17 3.28 -3.09
C PRO A 127 4.75 3.64 -3.58
N SER A 128 3.77 3.81 -2.68
CA SER A 128 2.38 4.06 -3.08
C SER A 128 2.11 5.55 -3.33
N ASP A 129 1.75 5.89 -4.57
CA ASP A 129 1.20 7.20 -4.91
C ASP A 129 -0.15 7.44 -4.18
N MET A 130 -1.00 6.42 -4.13
CA MET A 130 -2.31 6.49 -3.47
C MET A 130 -2.18 6.84 -1.98
N ALA A 131 -1.20 6.26 -1.28
CA ALA A 131 -0.98 6.53 0.14
C ALA A 131 -0.58 8.01 0.38
N VAL A 132 0.15 8.64 -0.55
CA VAL A 132 0.47 10.07 -0.48
C VAL A 132 -0.81 10.91 -0.55
N ALA A 133 -1.70 10.62 -1.51
CA ALA A 133 -2.97 11.31 -1.61
C ALA A 133 -3.87 11.07 -0.39
N MET A 134 -3.95 9.83 0.10
CA MET A 134 -4.72 9.49 1.30
C MET A 134 -4.21 10.24 2.54
N ALA A 135 -2.90 10.31 2.72
CA ALA A 135 -2.30 11.07 3.82
C ALA A 135 -2.60 12.57 3.71
N GLY A 136 -2.49 13.15 2.51
CA GLY A 136 -2.82 14.56 2.29
C GLY A 136 -4.32 14.90 2.40
N LEU A 137 -5.20 13.88 2.39
CA LEU A 137 -6.64 14.02 2.60
C LEU A 137 -7.06 13.67 4.04
N ASP A 138 -6.10 13.49 4.96
CA ASP A 138 -6.35 13.05 6.34
C ASP A 138 -7.22 11.77 6.43
N ALA A 139 -7.01 10.84 5.48
CA ALA A 139 -7.74 9.59 5.45
C ALA A 139 -7.49 8.78 6.73
N ARG A 140 -8.55 8.15 7.24
CA ARG A 140 -8.47 7.27 8.41
C ARG A 140 -8.59 5.81 7.98
N ILE A 141 -7.90 4.92 8.69
CA ILE A 141 -7.86 3.49 8.35
C ILE A 141 -8.73 2.73 9.33
N GLU A 142 -9.87 2.23 8.85
CA GLU A 142 -10.74 1.36 9.64
C GLU A 142 -10.24 -0.09 9.61
N THR A 143 -10.11 -0.71 10.79
CA THR A 143 -9.71 -2.11 10.95
C THR A 143 -10.64 -2.85 11.91
N ILE A 144 -10.70 -4.17 11.77
CA ILE A 144 -11.42 -5.07 12.66
C ILE A 144 -10.41 -6.09 13.19
N SER A 145 -10.34 -6.24 14.51
CA SER A 145 -9.49 -7.23 15.16
C SER A 145 -10.10 -8.64 15.07
N PRO A 146 -9.32 -9.70 15.29
CA PRO A 146 -9.86 -11.07 15.31
C PRO A 146 -11.01 -11.29 16.31
N GLY A 147 -11.05 -10.52 17.41
CA GLY A 147 -12.13 -10.55 18.40
C GLY A 147 -13.35 -9.68 18.06
N GLY A 148 -13.38 -9.06 16.87
CA GLY A 148 -14.48 -8.21 16.40
C GLY A 148 -14.40 -6.74 16.83
N GLY A 149 -13.39 -6.34 17.60
CA GLY A 149 -13.20 -4.93 17.99
C GLY A 149 -12.76 -4.07 16.80
N THR A 150 -13.30 -2.86 16.68
CA THR A 150 -12.99 -1.93 15.59
C THR A 150 -11.97 -0.86 16.02
N ARG A 151 -11.16 -0.38 15.08
CA ARG A 151 -10.23 0.76 15.25
C ARG A 151 -10.26 1.65 14.01
N THR A 152 -10.01 2.94 14.20
CA THR A 152 -9.93 3.96 13.14
C THR A 152 -8.70 4.83 13.36
#